data_AF-A0A7X3QZP3-F1
#
_entry.id   AF-A0A7X3QZP3-F1
#
_cell.length_a   1.000
_cell.length_b   1.000
_cell.length_c   1.000
_cell.angle_alpha   90.00
_cell.angle_beta   90.00
_cell.angle_gamma   90.00
#
_symmetry.space_group_name_H-M   'P 1'
#
loop_
_entity.id
_entity.type
_entity.pdbx_description
1 polymer ?
#
loop_
_entity_poly.entity_id
_entity_poly.type
_entity_poly.pdbx_seq_one_letter_code
_entity_poly.pdbx_strand_id
1 'polypeptide(L)'
;MGSDLDANVERRTPRPFKFYFGQGQIVEEISCQSRWHQPTIQLLEWDDGELSLRFCSYTHDGRFQRNPLVVSARDLETLAARADPDGRLRPLLEVLGGSESAEQ
;
A
#
# COMPACT_ATOMS: atom_id res chain seq x y z
N MET A 1 13.14 1.82 26.44
CA MET A 1 11.78 1.57 25.93
C MET A 1 11.80 2.10 24.49
N GLY A 2 11.88 1.18 23.52
CA GLY A 2 12.50 1.42 22.20
C GLY A 2 11.79 2.47 21.36
N SER A 3 12.52 3.55 21.05
CA SER A 3 12.16 4.66 20.17
C SER A 3 12.68 4.42 18.74
N ASP A 4 12.51 3.20 18.21
CA ASP A 4 13.03 2.80 16.88
C ASP A 4 11.93 2.22 15.96
N LEU A 5 10.65 2.37 16.30
CA LEU A 5 9.51 1.89 15.48
C LEU A 5 9.20 2.81 14.27
N ASP A 6 10.00 3.85 14.05
CA ASP A 6 9.85 4.81 12.95
C ASP A 6 10.91 4.68 11.86
N ALA A 7 11.62 3.54 11.79
CA ALA A 7 12.43 3.21 10.63
C ALA A 7 11.51 2.96 9.42
N ASN A 8 11.21 4.03 8.72
CA ASN A 8 10.47 4.06 7.47
C ASN A 8 11.27 3.26 6.43
N VAL A 9 10.90 2.00 6.18
CA VAL A 9 11.44 1.26 5.05
C VAL A 9 10.66 1.68 3.80
N GLU A 10 10.83 2.94 3.42
CA GLU A 10 10.35 3.42 2.12
C GLU A 10 11.12 2.69 1.03
N ARG A 11 10.41 1.88 0.24
CA ARG A 11 11.00 1.20 -0.90
C ARG A 11 10.91 2.14 -2.09
N ARG A 12 12.00 2.25 -2.83
CA ARG A 12 12.05 3.10 -4.02
C ARG A 12 10.98 2.67 -5.03
N THR A 13 10.24 3.65 -5.53
CA THR A 13 9.39 3.55 -6.71
C THR A 13 9.96 4.44 -7.83
N PRO A 14 9.75 4.12 -9.12
CA PRO A 14 9.10 2.90 -9.60
C PRO A 14 9.98 1.65 -9.46
N ARG A 15 9.36 0.47 -9.36
CA ARG A 15 10.06 -0.82 -9.40
C ARG A 15 9.22 -1.90 -10.07
N PRO A 16 9.83 -2.85 -10.79
CA PRO A 16 9.07 -3.81 -11.58
C PRO A 16 8.33 -4.83 -10.71
N PHE A 17 7.18 -5.30 -11.19
CA PHE A 17 6.54 -6.52 -10.74
C PHE A 17 6.28 -7.45 -11.93
N LYS A 18 6.14 -8.75 -11.66
CA LYS A 18 5.79 -9.75 -12.66
C LYS A 18 4.91 -10.83 -12.07
N PHE A 19 3.76 -11.05 -12.69
CA PHE A 19 2.87 -12.19 -12.46
C PHE A 19 2.95 -13.15 -13.66
N TYR A 20 2.35 -14.33 -13.52
CA TYR A 20 2.28 -15.28 -14.65
C TYR A 20 1.38 -14.80 -15.79
N PHE A 21 0.51 -13.81 -15.53
CA PHE A 21 -0.49 -13.29 -16.46
C PHE A 21 -0.25 -11.83 -16.87
N GLY A 22 0.87 -11.22 -16.46
CA GLY A 22 1.16 -9.83 -16.79
C GLY A 22 2.30 -9.25 -15.94
N GLN A 23 2.67 -8.02 -16.25
CA GLN A 23 3.77 -7.31 -15.59
C GLN A 23 3.54 -5.80 -15.65
N GLY A 24 4.38 -5.04 -14.94
CA GLY A 24 4.32 -3.58 -14.91
C GLY A 24 5.22 -3.01 -13.83
N GLN A 25 4.87 -1.82 -13.34
CA GLN A 25 5.61 -1.08 -12.30
C GLN A 25 4.76 -0.87 -11.05
N ILE A 26 5.40 -0.96 -9.89
CA ILE A 26 4.88 -0.43 -8.63
C ILE A 26 5.28 1.04 -8.60
N VAL A 27 4.31 1.94 -8.76
CA VAL A 27 4.57 3.37 -8.98
C VAL A 27 4.38 4.20 -7.71
N GLU A 28 3.52 3.74 -6.80
CA GLU A 28 3.35 4.31 -5.46
C GLU A 28 3.19 3.19 -4.44
N GLU A 29 3.66 3.40 -3.21
CA GLU A 29 3.32 2.51 -2.10
C GLU A 29 3.25 3.26 -0.78
N ILE A 30 2.37 2.79 0.10
CA ILE A 30 2.27 3.23 1.49
C ILE A 30 2.43 2.02 2.39
N SER A 31 3.17 2.20 3.48
CA SER A 31 3.38 1.15 4.47
C SER A 31 3.28 1.72 5.88
N CYS A 32 2.87 0.91 6.85
CA CYS A 32 2.99 1.22 8.27
C CYS A 32 3.72 0.08 8.99
N GLN A 33 4.25 0.36 10.18
CA GLN A 33 4.77 -0.69 11.05
C GLN A 33 3.66 -1.18 11.99
N SER A 34 3.39 -2.48 12.01
CA SER A 34 2.53 -3.12 13.00
C SER A 34 3.34 -4.02 13.93
N ARG A 35 2.68 -4.63 14.93
CA ARG A 35 3.33 -5.59 15.82
C ARG A 35 3.95 -6.79 15.07
N TRP A 36 3.33 -7.22 13.98
CA TRP A 36 3.63 -8.53 13.37
C TRP A 36 4.33 -8.41 12.01
N HIS A 37 4.03 -7.36 11.27
CA HIS A 37 4.52 -7.15 9.92
C HIS A 37 4.41 -5.68 9.55
N GLN A 38 4.74 -5.36 8.31
CA GLN A 38 4.54 -4.05 7.70
C GLN A 38 3.39 -4.19 6.69
N PRO A 39 2.14 -3.87 7.07
CA PRO A 39 1.05 -3.72 6.10
C PRO A 39 1.45 -2.71 5.01
N THR A 40 1.18 -3.06 3.75
CA THR A 40 1.56 -2.25 2.59
C THR A 40 0.47 -2.28 1.53
N ILE A 41 0.13 -1.12 1.00
CA ILE A 41 -0.72 -0.95 -0.19
C ILE A 41 0.15 -0.41 -1.32
N GLN A 42 0.12 -1.07 -2.47
CA GLN A 42 0.88 -0.71 -3.66
C GLN A 42 -0.06 -0.35 -4.80
N LEU A 43 0.25 0.74 -5.49
CA LEU A 43 -0.33 1.07 -6.79
C LEU A 43 0.51 0.41 -7.89
N LEU A 44 -0.12 -0.51 -8.61
CA LEU A 44 0.44 -1.18 -9.78
C LEU A 44 -0.03 -0.43 -11.03
N GLU A 45 0.91 -0.09 -11.90
CA GLU A 45 0.66 0.36 -13.26
C GLU A 45 1.12 -0.74 -14.22
N TRP A 46 0.18 -1.34 -14.94
CA TRP A 46 0.44 -2.40 -15.91
C TRP A 46 1.04 -1.83 -17.20
N ASP A 47 1.66 -2.67 -18.02
CA ASP A 47 2.28 -2.24 -19.30
C ASP A 47 1.26 -1.62 -20.29
N ASP A 48 -0.04 -1.89 -20.13
CA ASP A 48 -1.15 -1.30 -20.91
C ASP A 48 -1.72 -0.01 -20.28
N GLY A 49 -1.16 0.44 -19.15
CA GLY A 49 -1.58 1.63 -18.42
C GLY A 49 -2.73 1.41 -17.44
N GLU A 50 -3.26 0.19 -17.30
CA GLU A 50 -4.26 -0.12 -16.28
C GLU A 50 -3.67 0.10 -14.87
N LEU A 51 -4.52 0.50 -13.92
CA LEU A 51 -4.14 0.65 -12.51
C LEU A 51 -4.78 -0.42 -11.64
N SER A 52 -4.02 -0.94 -10.68
CA SER A 52 -4.53 -1.90 -9.70
C SER A 52 -3.94 -1.67 -8.31
N LEU A 53 -4.70 -2.00 -7.27
CA LEU A 53 -4.22 -2.00 -5.90
C LEU A 53 -3.78 -3.40 -5.48
N ARG A 54 -2.59 -3.49 -4.88
CA ARG A 54 -2.13 -4.72 -4.22
C ARG A 54 -2.01 -4.50 -2.72
N PHE A 55 -2.75 -5.30 -1.97
CA PHE A 55 -2.67 -5.42 -0.51
C PHE A 55 -1.68 -6.52 -0.15
N CYS A 56 -0.63 -6.18 0.59
CA CYS A 56 0.41 -7.13 0.95
C CYS A 56 1.06 -6.75 2.29
N SER A 57 1.98 -7.58 2.76
CA SER A 57 2.83 -7.21 3.87
C SER A 57 4.27 -7.59 3.63
N TYR A 58 5.15 -6.93 4.37
CA TYR A 58 6.54 -7.33 4.50
C TYR A 58 6.80 -7.72 5.96
N THR A 59 7.69 -8.68 6.19
CA THR A 59 8.28 -8.86 7.52
C THR A 59 9.13 -7.64 7.88
N HIS A 60 9.47 -7.51 9.16
CA HIS A 60 10.29 -6.40 9.65
C HIS A 60 11.70 -6.37 9.05
N ASP A 61 12.22 -7.51 8.61
CA ASP A 61 13.49 -7.63 7.85
C ASP A 61 13.32 -7.36 6.34
N GLY A 62 12.13 -6.92 5.90
CA GLY A 62 11.88 -6.47 4.53
C GLY A 62 11.52 -7.57 3.52
N ARG A 63 11.16 -8.79 3.96
CA ARG A 63 10.76 -9.88 3.06
C ARG A 63 9.28 -9.81 2.71
N PHE A 64 8.98 -9.82 1.42
CA PHE A 64 7.61 -9.83 0.91
C PHE A 64 6.84 -11.08 1.34
N GLN A 65 5.63 -10.90 1.87
CA GLN A 65 4.73 -11.97 2.29
C GLN A 65 3.59 -12.13 1.28
N ARG A 66 3.22 -13.39 1.00
CA ARG A 66 2.16 -13.77 0.05
C ARG A 66 0.90 -14.30 0.72
N ASN A 67 0.83 -14.18 2.04
CA ASN A 67 -0.36 -14.52 2.80
C ASN A 67 -1.42 -13.40 2.67
N PRO A 68 -2.69 -13.70 2.99
CA PRO A 68 -3.70 -12.66 3.11
C PRO A 68 -3.23 -11.55 4.05
N LEU A 69 -3.45 -10.29 3.67
CA LEU A 69 -3.18 -9.16 4.54
C LEU A 69 -4.29 -9.06 5.58
N VAL A 70 -3.91 -9.11 6.86
CA VAL A 70 -4.77 -8.75 7.98
C VAL A 70 -4.27 -7.42 8.52
N VAL A 71 -5.16 -6.44 8.61
CA VAL A 71 -4.84 -5.07 9.06
C VAL A 71 -5.78 -4.67 10.18
N SER A 72 -5.25 -4.06 11.24
CA SER A 72 -6.08 -3.52 12.32
C SER A 72 -6.70 -2.18 11.90
N ALA A 73 -7.80 -1.77 12.54
CA ALA A 73 -8.41 -0.47 12.26
C ALA A 73 -7.43 0.71 12.43
N ARG A 74 -6.59 0.66 13.49
CA ARG A 74 -5.55 1.65 13.74
C ARG A 74 -4.48 1.69 12.64
N ASP A 75 -4.05 0.53 12.16
CA ASP A 75 -3.07 0.45 11.08
C ASP A 75 -3.66 0.96 9.77
N LEU A 76 -4.97 0.75 9.54
CA LEU A 76 -5.68 1.26 8.39
C LEU A 76 -5.74 2.80 8.38
N GLU A 77 -6.06 3.43 9.51
CA GLU A 77 -6.00 4.89 9.67
C GLU A 77 -4.57 5.41 9.38
N THR A 78 -3.56 4.70 9.86
CA THR A 78 -2.15 5.05 9.64
C THR A 78 -1.77 4.95 8.16
N LEU A 79 -2.25 3.92 7.45
CA LEU A 79 -2.04 3.79 6.01
C LEU A 79 -2.72 4.95 5.26
N ALA A 80 -3.98 5.23 5.57
CA ALA A 80 -4.73 6.32 4.93
C ALA A 80 -4.05 7.68 5.10
N ALA A 81 -3.51 7.96 6.30
CA ALA A 81 -2.78 9.19 6.60
C ALA A 81 -1.43 9.31 5.86
N ARG A 82 -0.85 8.19 5.42
CA ARG A 82 0.42 8.16 4.67
C ARG A 82 0.25 8.29 3.17
N ALA A 83 -0.98 8.17 2.65
CA ALA A 83 -1.24 8.41 1.24
C ALA A 83 -0.99 9.88 0.91
N ASP A 84 -0.16 10.13 -0.11
CA ASP A 84 0.05 11.46 -0.66
C ASP A 84 -1.31 12.03 -1.13
N PRO A 85 -1.75 13.19 -0.61
CA PRO A 85 -3.00 13.82 -1.02
C PRO A 85 -3.09 14.10 -2.52
N ASP A 86 -1.94 14.36 -3.16
CA ASP A 86 -1.84 14.64 -4.59
C ASP A 86 -1.42 13.41 -5.41
N GLY A 87 -1.23 12.26 -4.75
CA GLY A 87 -0.79 11.00 -5.35
C GLY A 87 -1.90 10.24 -6.07
N ARG A 88 -1.52 9.40 -7.04
CA ARG A 88 -2.48 8.59 -7.83
C ARG A 88 -3.10 7.49 -6.99
N LEU A 89 -2.50 7.08 -5.88
CA LEU A 89 -3.06 6.08 -4.97
C LEU A 89 -4.30 6.59 -4.24
N ARG A 90 -4.35 7.88 -3.90
CA ARG A 90 -5.37 8.46 -3.01
C ARG A 90 -6.80 8.32 -3.57
N PRO A 91 -7.09 8.66 -4.84
CA PRO A 91 -8.43 8.47 -5.40
C PRO A 91 -8.94 7.02 -5.34
N LEU A 92 -8.04 6.02 -5.52
CA LEU A 92 -8.44 4.61 -5.46
C LEU A 92 -8.79 4.16 -4.03
N LEU A 93 -8.10 4.72 -3.02
CA LEU A 93 -8.42 4.46 -1.61
C LEU A 93 -9.77 5.07 -1.23
N GLU A 94 -10.11 6.24 -1.77
CA GLU A 94 -11.40 6.89 -1.52
C GLU A 94 -12.56 6.09 -2.12
N VAL A 95 -12.39 5.51 -3.31
CA VAL A 95 -13.37 4.58 -3.90
C VAL A 95 -13.61 3.38 -2.98
N LEU A 96 -12.55 2.79 -2.41
CA LEU A 96 -12.67 1.65 -1.49
C LEU A 96 -13.29 2.01 -0.14
N GLY A 97 -12.99 3.22 0.37
CA GLY A 97 -13.58 3.73 1.61
C GLY A 97 -15.07 4.03 1.49
N GLY A 98 -15.60 4.07 0.27
CA GLY A 98 -16.90 4.59 -0.05
C GLY A 98 -16.85 6.12 -0.07
N SER A 99 -17.14 6.70 -1.22
CA SER A 99 -17.56 8.09 -1.27
C SER A 99 -18.96 8.16 -0.65
N GLU A 100 -19.14 8.97 0.40
CA GLU A 100 -20.49 9.37 0.79
C GLU A 100 -21.12 10.02 -0.44
N SER A 101 -22.14 9.38 -1.00
CA SER A 101 -22.99 10.02 -1.99
C SER A 101 -23.56 11.26 -1.32
N ALA A 102 -23.04 12.43 -1.68
CA ALA A 102 -23.72 13.68 -1.45
C ALA A 102 -24.96 13.68 -2.34
N GLU A 103 -26.03 13.05 -1.85
CA GLU A 103 -27.36 13.19 -2.41
C GLU A 103 -27.87 14.58 -2.02
N GLN A 104 -27.92 15.47 -3.00
CA GLN A 104 -28.74 16.69 -2.99
C GLN A 104 -29.80 16.55 -4.07
#